data_AF-A0A380ELN6-F1
#
_entry.id   AF-A0A380ELN6-F1
#
_cell.length_a   1.000
_cell.length_b   1.000
_cell.length_c   1.000
_cell.angle_alpha   90.00
_cell.angle_beta   90.00
_cell.angle_gamma   90.00
#
_symmetry.space_group_name_H-M   'P 1'
#
loop_
_entity.id
_entity.type
_entity.pdbx_description
1 polymer ?
#
loop_
_entity_poly.entity_id
_entity_poly.type
_entity_poly.pdbx_seq_one_letter_code
_entity_poly.pdbx_strand_id
1 'polypeptide(L)'
;MIFLTWIFSATNNKLRDLGTKSLVKLFKTFPTKIIGLLKLFENNNDPYIVERLYASVLGATLRIDICEIHIEIANYIYEEIFDKEMVYPHILMRDYARQTIEYISLSKDISNINLEKIRPPYKSNWYKKEYSNLNIDDYIKSLKNKLDSHLHFSIDKIKNSMTTEYGRGTGAYGDFGRYVFGYAVRNWVKGFKSDQDLSNIALMRIFEMGYDAKLHGEFDMWVNRYDNFNNSIERISKNINGLLTMKF
;
A
#
# COMPACT_ATOMS: atom_id res chain seq x y z
N MET A 1 11.11 17.45 -5.94
CA MET A 1 11.17 15.99 -5.70
C MET A 1 10.58 15.65 -4.33
N ILE A 2 11.18 16.09 -3.23
CA ILE A 2 10.69 15.83 -1.85
C ILE A 2 9.19 16.15 -1.68
N PHE A 3 8.75 17.35 -2.08
CA PHE A 3 7.34 17.74 -2.01
C PHE A 3 6.42 16.81 -2.83
N LEU A 4 6.85 16.39 -4.03
CA LEU A 4 6.06 15.46 -4.86
C LEU A 4 5.96 14.08 -4.22
N THR A 5 7.01 13.63 -3.52
CA THR A 5 6.97 12.37 -2.78
C THR A 5 5.97 12.44 -1.62
N TRP A 6 5.88 13.56 -0.91
CA TRP A 6 4.86 13.76 0.12
C TRP A 6 3.43 13.89 -0.44
N ILE A 7 3.25 14.34 -1.69
CA ILE A 7 1.94 14.35 -2.33
C ILE A 7 1.33 12.94 -2.44
N PHE A 8 2.15 11.88 -2.41
CA PHE A 8 1.65 10.50 -2.51
C PHE A 8 0.74 10.07 -1.35
N SER A 9 0.74 10.77 -0.21
CA SER A 9 -0.21 10.54 0.88
C SER A 9 -1.54 11.28 0.71
N ALA A 10 -1.65 12.18 -0.28
CA ALA A 10 -2.87 12.95 -0.51
C ALA A 10 -4.06 12.04 -0.83
N THR A 11 -5.26 12.39 -0.37
CA THR A 11 -6.49 11.64 -0.63
C THR A 11 -6.97 11.72 -2.08
N ASN A 12 -6.43 12.65 -2.89
CA ASN A 12 -6.83 12.82 -4.28
C ASN A 12 -5.99 11.95 -5.24
N ASN A 13 -6.63 10.96 -5.86
CA ASN A 13 -6.03 10.03 -6.82
C ASN A 13 -5.38 10.74 -8.01
N LYS A 14 -6.09 11.70 -8.62
CA LYS A 14 -5.59 12.44 -9.79
C LYS A 14 -4.33 13.25 -9.45
N LEU A 15 -4.30 13.82 -8.24
CA LEU A 15 -3.13 14.55 -7.74
C LEU A 15 -1.94 13.62 -7.51
N ARG A 16 -2.16 12.43 -6.93
CA ARG A 16 -1.10 11.43 -6.75
C ARG A 16 -0.53 10.97 -8.09
N ASP A 17 -1.38 10.66 -9.06
CA ASP A 17 -0.96 10.23 -10.41
C ASP A 17 -0.14 11.31 -11.12
N LEU A 18 -0.56 12.57 -11.01
CA LEU A 18 0.18 13.71 -11.51
C LEU A 18 1.53 13.86 -10.80
N GLY A 19 1.56 13.66 -9.48
CA GLY A 19 2.78 13.62 -8.69
C GLY A 19 3.76 12.55 -9.19
N THR A 20 3.29 11.34 -9.44
CA THR A 20 4.10 10.21 -9.92
C THR A 20 4.71 10.53 -11.28
N LYS A 21 3.88 10.99 -12.24
CA LYS A 21 4.34 11.38 -13.58
C LYS A 21 5.36 12.52 -13.53
N SER A 22 5.13 13.50 -12.65
CA SER A 22 6.02 14.63 -12.45
C SER A 22 7.37 14.18 -11.85
N LEU A 23 7.34 13.27 -10.88
CA LEU A 23 8.55 12.73 -10.26
C LEU A 23 9.36 11.89 -11.27
N VAL A 24 8.71 11.06 -12.09
CA VAL A 24 9.34 10.33 -13.20
C VAL A 24 10.06 11.29 -14.14
N LYS A 25 9.42 12.38 -14.55
CA LYS A 25 10.03 13.37 -15.45
C LYS A 25 11.26 14.02 -14.81
N LEU A 26 11.16 14.40 -13.53
CA LEU A 26 12.29 14.99 -12.81
C LEU A 26 13.45 14.01 -12.64
N PHE A 27 13.18 12.75 -12.32
CA PHE A 27 14.19 11.70 -12.24
C PHE A 27 14.84 11.43 -13.59
N LYS A 28 14.08 11.45 -14.69
CA LYS A 28 14.66 11.37 -16.03
C LYS A 28 15.64 12.52 -16.30
N THR A 29 15.28 13.75 -15.92
CA THR A 29 16.13 14.93 -16.14
C THR A 29 17.32 14.99 -15.19
N PHE A 30 17.16 14.50 -13.95
CA PHE A 30 18.19 14.51 -12.91
C PHE A 30 18.38 13.12 -12.27
N PRO A 31 18.90 12.12 -13.00
CA PRO A 31 19.00 10.74 -12.51
C PRO A 31 19.82 10.60 -11.23
N THR A 32 20.88 11.41 -11.09
CA THR A 32 21.76 11.42 -9.91
C THR A 32 21.06 11.77 -8.60
N LYS A 33 19.81 12.27 -8.65
CA LYS A 33 19.00 12.58 -7.47
C LYS A 33 18.15 11.40 -6.98
N ILE A 34 18.03 10.32 -7.75
CA ILE A 34 17.19 9.16 -7.40
C ILE A 34 17.64 8.55 -6.06
N ILE A 35 18.93 8.20 -5.94
CA ILE A 35 19.47 7.55 -4.75
C ILE A 35 19.35 8.44 -3.52
N GLY A 36 19.64 9.73 -3.67
CA GLY A 36 19.48 10.70 -2.58
C GLY A 36 18.04 10.79 -2.07
N LEU A 37 17.05 10.70 -2.97
CA LEU A 37 15.64 10.70 -2.57
C LEU A 37 15.20 9.38 -1.94
N LEU A 38 15.70 8.24 -2.46
CA LEU A 38 15.41 6.94 -1.86
C LEU A 38 15.93 6.86 -0.41
N LYS A 39 17.19 7.27 -0.17
CA LYS A 39 17.77 7.37 1.19
C LYS A 39 16.97 8.27 2.11
N LEU A 40 16.51 9.42 1.61
CA LEU A 40 15.71 10.35 2.40
C LEU A 40 14.37 9.73 2.88
N PHE A 41 13.81 8.78 2.14
CA PHE A 41 12.52 8.15 2.43
C PHE A 41 12.64 6.69 2.90
N GLU A 42 13.85 6.19 3.19
CA GLU A 42 14.10 4.78 3.53
C GLU A 42 13.34 4.33 4.79
N ASN A 43 13.19 5.25 5.77
CA ASN A 43 12.51 5.01 7.04
C ASN A 43 11.04 5.48 7.03
N ASN A 44 10.48 5.81 5.87
CA ASN A 44 9.09 6.25 5.77
C ASN A 44 8.13 5.08 6.02
N ASN A 45 7.19 5.26 6.95
CA ASN A 45 6.26 4.23 7.37
C ASN A 45 4.92 4.25 6.62
N ASP A 46 4.72 5.16 5.66
CA ASP A 46 3.53 5.23 4.81
C ASP A 46 3.73 4.37 3.54
N PRO A 47 3.03 3.22 3.44
CA PRO A 47 3.10 2.33 2.28
C PRO A 47 2.86 3.02 0.93
N TYR A 48 1.96 4.02 0.89
CA TYR A 48 1.58 4.69 -0.36
C TYR A 48 2.69 5.59 -0.88
N ILE A 49 3.44 6.21 0.03
CA ILE A 49 4.61 7.03 -0.30
C ILE A 49 5.71 6.13 -0.86
N VAL A 50 6.04 5.05 -0.13
CA VAL A 50 7.12 4.15 -0.53
C VAL A 50 6.78 3.46 -1.84
N GLU A 51 5.58 2.89 -2.00
CA GLU A 51 5.15 2.26 -3.25
C GLU A 51 5.31 3.18 -4.46
N ARG A 52 4.76 4.41 -4.38
CA ARG A 52 4.78 5.35 -5.52
C ARG A 52 6.16 5.93 -5.77
N LEU A 53 7.02 6.02 -4.75
CA LEU A 53 8.42 6.37 -4.93
C LEU A 53 9.12 5.32 -5.80
N TYR A 54 8.98 4.03 -5.46
CA TYR A 54 9.56 2.95 -6.25
C TYR A 54 8.94 2.81 -7.64
N ALA A 55 7.63 3.05 -7.79
CA ALA A 55 6.97 3.14 -9.10
C ALA A 55 7.59 4.26 -9.96
N SER A 56 7.89 5.41 -9.34
CA SER A 56 8.52 6.54 -10.02
C SER A 56 9.97 6.26 -10.42
N VAL A 57 10.70 5.50 -9.59
CA VAL A 57 12.05 5.03 -9.92
C VAL A 57 12.01 4.11 -11.13
N LEU A 58 11.18 3.06 -11.12
CA LEU A 58 11.01 2.18 -12.27
C LEU A 58 10.66 2.96 -13.54
N GLY A 59 9.65 3.84 -13.45
CA GLY A 59 9.20 4.64 -14.58
C GLY A 59 10.27 5.59 -15.14
N ALA A 60 11.19 6.08 -14.30
CA ALA A 60 12.32 6.89 -14.72
C ALA A 60 13.44 6.03 -15.32
N THR A 61 13.81 4.92 -14.67
CA THR A 61 14.84 3.98 -15.15
C THR A 61 14.54 3.49 -16.56
N LEU A 62 13.28 3.17 -16.88
CA LEU A 62 12.85 2.78 -18.22
C LEU A 62 12.99 3.88 -19.29
N ARG A 63 13.28 5.13 -18.89
CA ARG A 63 13.26 6.31 -19.77
C ARG A 63 14.56 7.10 -19.78
N ILE A 64 15.50 6.77 -18.91
CA ILE A 64 16.85 7.33 -18.87
C ILE A 64 17.69 6.53 -19.86
N ASP A 65 18.53 7.21 -20.64
CA ASP A 65 19.48 6.52 -21.50
C ASP A 65 20.47 5.73 -20.64
N ILE A 66 20.80 4.51 -21.07
CA ILE A 66 21.63 3.58 -20.31
C ILE A 66 22.96 4.25 -19.91
N CYS A 67 23.20 4.38 -18.60
CA CYS A 67 24.37 5.04 -18.03
C CYS A 67 24.66 4.51 -16.62
N GLU A 68 25.79 4.91 -16.02
CA GLU A 68 26.31 4.35 -14.76
C GLU A 68 25.34 4.46 -13.57
N ILE A 69 24.48 5.48 -13.54
CA ILE A 69 23.47 5.64 -12.49
C ILE A 69 22.54 4.42 -12.37
N HIS A 70 22.35 3.65 -13.44
CA HIS A 70 21.55 2.42 -13.41
C HIS A 70 22.19 1.39 -12.48
N ILE A 71 23.50 1.20 -12.54
CA ILE A 71 24.22 0.27 -11.67
C ILE A 71 24.07 0.72 -10.21
N GLU A 72 24.24 2.02 -9.94
CA GLU A 72 24.08 2.56 -8.60
C GLU A 72 22.64 2.39 -8.06
N ILE A 73 21.62 2.59 -8.89
CA ILE A 73 20.21 2.36 -8.52
C ILE A 73 19.98 0.88 -8.21
N ALA A 74 20.45 -0.04 -9.06
CA ALA A 74 20.26 -1.48 -8.86
C ALA A 74 20.91 -1.95 -7.55
N ASN A 75 22.14 -1.54 -7.29
CA ASN A 75 22.88 -1.88 -6.07
C ASN A 75 22.16 -1.36 -4.83
N TYR A 76 21.76 -0.09 -4.84
CA TYR A 76 21.02 0.49 -3.71
C TYR A 76 19.73 -0.26 -3.42
N ILE A 77 18.91 -0.53 -4.44
CA ILE A 77 17.64 -1.26 -4.26
C ILE A 77 17.90 -2.68 -3.75
N TYR A 78 18.92 -3.37 -4.28
CA TYR A 78 19.27 -4.70 -3.83
C TYR A 78 19.66 -4.71 -2.35
N GLU A 79 20.60 -3.85 -1.94
CA GLU A 79 21.09 -3.76 -0.57
C GLU A 79 20.01 -3.36 0.43
N GLU A 80 19.14 -2.41 0.06
CA GLU A 80 18.13 -1.90 0.98
C GLU A 80 16.85 -2.72 1.07
N ILE A 81 16.51 -3.47 0.01
CA ILE A 81 15.24 -4.19 -0.05
C ILE A 81 15.42 -5.71 -0.02
N PHE A 82 16.33 -6.25 -0.84
CA PHE A 82 16.41 -7.68 -1.11
C PHE A 82 17.53 -8.40 -0.37
N ASP A 83 18.62 -7.70 -0.04
CA ASP A 83 19.72 -8.22 0.76
C ASP A 83 19.52 -7.97 2.27
N LYS A 84 18.28 -8.17 2.71
CA LYS A 84 17.89 -8.11 4.12
C LYS A 84 17.40 -9.48 4.56
N GLU A 85 17.52 -9.77 5.86
CA GLU A 85 16.95 -10.99 6.43
C GLU A 85 15.42 -11.05 6.24
N MET A 86 14.76 -9.90 6.38
CA MET A 86 13.33 -9.71 6.16
C MET A 86 13.11 -8.62 5.12
N VAL A 87 12.53 -8.99 3.99
CA VAL A 87 12.18 -8.07 2.91
C VAL A 87 10.91 -7.31 3.31
N TYR A 88 10.88 -5.99 3.10
CA TYR A 88 9.72 -5.14 3.42
C TYR A 88 8.42 -5.69 2.77
N PRO A 89 7.36 -6.02 3.55
CA PRO A 89 6.20 -6.77 3.08
C PRO A 89 5.19 -5.93 2.33
N HIS A 90 5.60 -5.37 1.19
CA HIS A 90 4.73 -4.60 0.31
C HIS A 90 4.85 -5.08 -1.13
N ILE A 91 3.79 -5.72 -1.65
CA ILE A 91 3.87 -6.44 -2.93
C ILE A 91 4.20 -5.50 -4.10
N LEU A 92 3.49 -4.38 -4.27
CA LEU A 92 3.75 -3.48 -5.42
C LEU A 92 5.12 -2.80 -5.34
N MET A 93 5.53 -2.33 -4.16
CA MET A 93 6.88 -1.78 -3.96
C MET A 93 7.95 -2.80 -4.35
N ARG A 94 7.87 -4.05 -3.86
CA ARG A 94 8.80 -5.12 -4.23
C ARG A 94 8.80 -5.40 -5.73
N ASP A 95 7.62 -5.42 -6.33
CA ASP A 95 7.49 -5.67 -7.76
C ASP A 95 8.17 -4.56 -8.59
N TYR A 96 7.95 -3.29 -8.25
CA TYR A 96 8.64 -2.17 -8.88
C TYR A 96 10.16 -2.22 -8.64
N ALA A 97 10.60 -2.54 -7.43
CA ALA A 97 12.01 -2.69 -7.08
C ALA A 97 12.69 -3.82 -7.88
N ARG A 98 12.04 -5.00 -7.95
CA ARG A 98 12.50 -6.15 -8.74
C ARG A 98 12.57 -5.82 -10.22
N GLN A 99 11.49 -5.29 -10.80
CA GLN A 99 11.44 -4.93 -12.21
C GLN A 99 12.51 -3.89 -12.57
N THR A 100 12.84 -2.97 -11.65
CA THR A 100 13.91 -2.00 -11.85
C THR A 100 15.26 -2.69 -12.02
N ILE A 101 15.62 -3.60 -11.10
CA ILE A 101 16.87 -4.37 -11.17
C ILE A 101 16.88 -5.27 -12.41
N GLU A 102 15.79 -6.00 -12.68
CA GLU A 102 15.69 -6.89 -13.83
C GLU A 102 15.86 -6.14 -15.15
N TYR A 103 15.24 -4.96 -15.31
CA TYR A 103 15.44 -4.13 -16.49
C TYR A 103 16.90 -3.67 -16.65
N ILE A 104 17.54 -3.23 -15.55
CA ILE A 104 18.94 -2.80 -15.56
C ILE A 104 19.85 -3.96 -15.99
N SER A 105 19.57 -5.18 -15.51
CA SER A 105 20.34 -6.39 -15.83
C SER A 105 20.38 -6.75 -17.32
N LEU A 106 19.42 -6.24 -18.11
CA LEU A 106 19.39 -6.48 -19.56
C LEU A 106 20.43 -5.66 -20.32
N SER A 107 20.97 -4.60 -19.72
CA SER A 107 21.79 -3.60 -20.42
C SER A 107 23.06 -3.17 -19.69
N LYS A 108 23.19 -3.49 -18.40
CA LYS A 108 24.36 -3.21 -17.58
C LYS A 108 24.83 -4.46 -16.87
N ASP A 109 26.14 -4.55 -16.67
CA ASP A 109 26.73 -5.57 -15.83
C ASP A 109 26.44 -5.24 -14.35
N ILE A 110 25.70 -6.13 -13.69
CA ILE A 110 25.35 -6.09 -12.27
C ILE A 110 25.72 -7.41 -11.59
N SER A 111 26.84 -8.01 -11.98
CA SER A 111 27.30 -9.32 -11.50
C SER A 111 27.42 -9.45 -9.97
N ASN A 112 27.49 -8.34 -9.24
CA ASN A 112 27.50 -8.32 -7.78
C ASN A 112 26.10 -8.51 -7.13
N ILE A 113 25.02 -8.48 -7.91
CA ILE A 113 23.64 -8.68 -7.44
C ILE A 113 23.22 -10.13 -7.64
N ASN A 114 22.72 -10.77 -6.58
CA ASN A 114 22.10 -12.09 -6.69
C ASN A 114 20.64 -11.98 -7.15
N LEU A 115 20.38 -12.26 -8.43
CA LEU A 115 19.04 -12.18 -9.02
C LEU A 115 18.03 -13.18 -8.44
N GLU A 116 18.47 -14.26 -7.80
CA GLU A 116 17.56 -15.20 -7.15
C GLU A 116 16.96 -14.61 -5.87
N LYS A 117 17.68 -13.70 -5.18
CA LYS A 117 17.16 -13.01 -3.99
C LYS A 117 16.11 -11.95 -4.30
N ILE A 118 16.10 -11.39 -5.51
CA ILE A 118 15.13 -10.36 -5.90
C ILE A 118 13.81 -10.98 -6.37
N ARG A 119 13.73 -12.31 -6.51
CA ARG A 119 12.55 -13.06 -6.93
C ARG A 119 11.89 -13.77 -5.73
N PRO A 120 10.57 -13.98 -5.75
CA PRO A 120 9.90 -14.73 -4.70
C PRO A 120 10.37 -16.21 -4.68
N PRO A 121 10.27 -16.91 -3.53
CA PRO A 121 9.62 -16.49 -2.29
C PRO A 121 10.49 -15.59 -1.39
N TYR A 122 9.90 -14.51 -0.88
CA TYR A 122 10.57 -13.59 0.04
C TYR A 122 10.35 -13.96 1.51
N LYS A 123 11.39 -13.79 2.33
CA LYS A 123 11.24 -13.82 3.79
C LYS A 123 10.61 -12.51 4.27
N SER A 124 9.46 -12.59 4.94
CA SER A 124 8.85 -11.45 5.63
C SER A 124 7.90 -11.88 6.72
N ASN A 125 7.60 -10.96 7.64
CA ASN A 125 6.67 -11.22 8.72
C ASN A 125 5.25 -11.43 8.19
N TRP A 126 4.59 -12.47 8.70
CA TRP A 126 3.13 -12.63 8.58
C TRP A 126 2.45 -11.87 9.72
N TYR A 127 1.16 -11.58 9.58
CA TYR A 127 0.38 -11.10 10.72
C TYR A 127 0.37 -12.19 11.80
N LYS A 128 0.59 -11.78 13.05
CA LYS A 128 0.71 -12.71 14.19
C LYS A 128 -0.63 -12.98 14.88
N LYS A 129 -1.65 -12.17 14.60
CA LYS A 129 -2.93 -12.17 15.30
C LYS A 129 -4.07 -12.38 14.32
N GLU A 130 -4.91 -13.34 14.66
CA GLU A 130 -6.19 -13.58 13.97
C GLU A 130 -7.30 -12.78 14.66
N TYR A 131 -8.28 -12.35 13.88
CA TYR A 131 -9.40 -11.57 14.36
C TYR A 131 -10.71 -12.18 13.86
N SER A 132 -11.51 -12.72 14.78
CA SER A 132 -12.88 -13.13 14.47
C SER A 132 -13.81 -11.92 14.36
N ASN A 133 -14.99 -12.11 13.77
CA ASN A 133 -16.02 -11.06 13.74
C ASN A 133 -16.39 -10.54 15.14
N LEU A 134 -16.42 -11.42 16.14
CA LEU A 134 -16.66 -11.04 17.53
C LEU A 134 -15.56 -10.11 18.05
N ASN A 135 -14.28 -10.43 17.76
CA ASN A 135 -13.17 -9.56 18.15
C ASN A 135 -13.28 -8.17 17.50
N ILE A 136 -13.69 -8.11 16.22
CA ILE A 136 -13.92 -6.84 15.52
C ILE A 136 -15.08 -6.06 16.14
N ASP A 137 -16.19 -6.72 16.46
CA ASP A 137 -17.37 -6.07 17.02
C ASP A 137 -17.11 -5.53 18.43
N ASP A 138 -16.42 -6.29 19.27
CA ASP A 138 -16.01 -5.85 20.61
C ASP A 138 -15.05 -4.64 20.53
N TYR A 139 -14.08 -4.70 19.60
CA TYR A 139 -13.15 -3.60 19.38
C TYR A 139 -13.88 -2.34 18.91
N ILE A 140 -14.75 -2.44 17.91
CA ILE A 140 -15.53 -1.31 17.39
C ILE A 140 -16.47 -0.74 18.46
N LYS A 141 -17.10 -1.59 19.26
CA LYS A 141 -17.92 -1.15 20.41
C LYS A 141 -17.08 -0.34 21.40
N SER A 142 -15.87 -0.81 21.70
CA SER A 142 -14.95 -0.10 22.60
C SER A 142 -14.51 1.26 22.05
N LEU A 143 -14.33 1.39 20.73
CA LEU A 143 -14.05 2.66 20.07
C LEU A 143 -15.26 3.61 20.17
N LYS A 144 -16.45 3.13 19.81
CA LYS A 144 -17.69 3.92 19.82
C LYS A 144 -18.04 4.46 21.21
N ASN A 145 -17.80 3.70 22.27
CA ASN A 145 -18.03 4.15 23.65
C ASN A 145 -17.19 5.39 24.03
N LYS A 146 -16.12 5.69 23.29
CA LYS A 146 -15.23 6.85 23.50
C LYS A 146 -15.44 7.97 22.47
N LEU A 147 -16.43 7.82 21.59
CA LEU A 147 -16.71 8.71 20.46
C LEU A 147 -18.11 9.29 20.57
N ASP A 148 -18.27 10.50 20.07
CA ASP A 148 -19.58 11.11 19.88
C ASP A 148 -20.40 10.28 18.90
N SER A 149 -21.71 10.21 19.14
CA SER A 149 -22.64 9.34 18.40
C SER A 149 -22.63 9.59 16.89
N HIS A 150 -22.45 10.84 16.45
CA HIS A 150 -22.40 11.19 15.04
C HIS A 150 -21.20 10.55 14.31
N LEU A 151 -20.07 10.30 15.01
CA LEU A 151 -18.88 9.67 14.43
C LEU A 151 -18.98 8.15 14.35
N HIS A 152 -19.96 7.51 15.03
CA HIS A 152 -20.10 6.05 15.03
C HIS A 152 -20.28 5.50 13.61
N PHE A 153 -20.98 6.26 12.76
CA PHE A 153 -21.21 5.91 11.36
C PHE A 153 -19.91 5.81 10.55
N SER A 154 -18.89 6.63 10.85
CA SER A 154 -17.59 6.56 10.17
C SER A 154 -16.91 5.20 10.38
N ILE A 155 -16.95 4.67 11.61
CA ILE A 155 -16.40 3.37 11.97
C ILE A 155 -17.21 2.24 11.32
N ASP A 156 -18.54 2.31 11.37
CA ASP A 156 -19.41 1.30 10.73
C ASP A 156 -19.18 1.24 9.22
N LYS A 157 -18.97 2.39 8.59
CA LYS A 157 -18.69 2.46 7.15
C LYS A 157 -17.38 1.75 6.78
N ILE A 158 -16.35 1.81 7.63
CA ILE A 158 -15.10 1.03 7.42
C ILE A 158 -15.40 -0.45 7.51
N LYS A 159 -16.06 -0.89 8.59
CA LYS A 159 -16.42 -2.30 8.81
C LYS A 159 -17.24 -2.86 7.66
N ASN A 160 -18.35 -2.20 7.34
CA ASN A 160 -19.28 -2.65 6.31
C ASN A 160 -18.61 -2.67 4.93
N SER A 161 -17.72 -1.71 4.63
CA SER A 161 -16.94 -1.69 3.39
C SER A 161 -16.00 -2.88 3.25
N MET A 162 -15.51 -3.44 4.37
CA MET A 162 -14.57 -4.56 4.39
C MET A 162 -15.27 -5.92 4.45
N THR A 163 -16.54 -5.98 4.86
CA THR A 163 -17.30 -7.24 4.92
C THR A 163 -17.34 -7.95 3.57
N THR A 164 -16.89 -9.21 3.52
CA THR A 164 -16.89 -10.07 2.32
C THR A 164 -18.26 -10.72 2.10
N GLU A 165 -18.46 -11.39 0.95
CA GLU A 165 -19.77 -11.88 0.49
C GLU A 165 -20.58 -12.65 1.54
N TYR A 166 -19.92 -13.54 2.27
CA TYR A 166 -20.52 -14.39 3.31
C TYR A 166 -19.99 -14.07 4.71
N GLY A 167 -19.16 -13.03 4.83
CA GLY A 167 -18.40 -12.78 6.04
C GLY A 167 -19.25 -12.46 7.26
N ARG A 168 -20.44 -11.90 7.07
CA ARG A 168 -21.38 -11.56 8.16
C ARG A 168 -22.83 -11.93 7.83
N GLY A 169 -23.01 -13.07 7.17
CA GLY A 169 -24.31 -13.53 6.68
C GLY A 169 -24.55 -13.21 5.21
N THR A 170 -25.69 -13.66 4.68
CA THR A 170 -25.99 -13.53 3.24
C THR A 170 -26.47 -12.12 2.92
N GLY A 171 -25.83 -11.47 1.95
CA GLY A 171 -26.24 -10.15 1.44
C GLY A 171 -25.83 -8.95 2.29
N ALA A 172 -25.00 -9.14 3.32
CA ALA A 172 -24.53 -8.09 4.23
C ALA A 172 -23.12 -7.55 3.89
N TYR A 173 -22.64 -7.76 2.66
CA TYR A 173 -21.29 -7.42 2.23
C TYR A 173 -21.16 -5.94 1.80
N GLY A 174 -19.94 -5.43 1.81
CA GLY A 174 -19.58 -4.18 1.15
C GLY A 174 -18.99 -4.45 -0.23
N ASP A 175 -19.21 -3.55 -1.20
CA ASP A 175 -18.71 -3.73 -2.56
C ASP A 175 -17.18 -3.93 -2.62
N PHE A 176 -16.44 -3.15 -1.84
CA PHE A 176 -14.99 -3.32 -1.73
C PHE A 176 -14.63 -4.68 -1.12
N GLY A 177 -15.26 -5.06 -0.01
CA GLY A 177 -15.04 -6.33 0.66
C GLY A 177 -15.31 -7.53 -0.25
N ARG A 178 -16.41 -7.52 -1.00
CA ARG A 178 -16.77 -8.60 -1.92
C ARG A 178 -15.94 -8.60 -3.21
N TYR A 179 -16.05 -7.52 -3.98
CA TYR A 179 -15.59 -7.52 -5.38
C TYR A 179 -14.12 -7.14 -5.55
N VAL A 180 -13.50 -6.51 -4.54
CA VAL A 180 -12.09 -6.11 -4.60
C VAL A 180 -11.25 -6.97 -3.68
N PHE A 181 -11.50 -6.90 -2.37
CA PHE A 181 -10.74 -7.62 -1.35
C PHE A 181 -10.92 -9.13 -1.50
N GLY A 182 -12.15 -9.63 -1.35
CA GLY A 182 -12.47 -11.05 -1.40
C GLY A 182 -12.05 -11.69 -2.72
N TYR A 183 -12.30 -11.00 -3.83
CA TYR A 183 -11.82 -11.41 -5.15
C TYR A 183 -10.29 -11.55 -5.21
N ALA A 184 -9.53 -10.57 -4.70
CA ALA A 184 -8.07 -10.60 -4.73
C ALA A 184 -7.48 -11.74 -3.87
N VAL A 185 -8.11 -12.05 -2.74
CA VAL A 185 -7.62 -13.09 -1.82
C VAL A 185 -8.28 -14.47 -2.04
N ARG A 186 -9.15 -14.64 -3.03
CA ARG A 186 -9.92 -15.89 -3.22
C ARG A 186 -9.05 -17.15 -3.31
N ASN A 187 -7.88 -17.04 -3.95
CA ASN A 187 -6.95 -18.17 -4.10
C ASN A 187 -6.21 -18.51 -2.78
N TRP A 188 -6.18 -17.56 -1.85
CA TRP A 188 -5.51 -17.64 -0.55
C TRP A 188 -6.38 -18.30 0.52
N VAL A 189 -7.71 -18.31 0.31
CA VAL A 189 -8.67 -18.95 1.23
C VAL A 189 -8.39 -20.45 1.40
N LYS A 190 -7.60 -21.09 0.53
CA LYS A 190 -7.14 -22.47 0.78
C LYS A 190 -6.31 -22.61 2.07
N GLY A 191 -5.67 -21.53 2.53
CA GLY A 191 -4.91 -21.48 3.79
C GLY A 191 -5.63 -20.80 4.96
N PHE A 192 -6.87 -20.33 4.77
CA PHE A 192 -7.66 -19.59 5.78
C PHE A 192 -9.07 -20.16 5.87
N LYS A 193 -9.73 -19.96 7.01
CA LYS A 193 -11.12 -20.45 7.15
C LYS A 193 -12.08 -19.68 6.25
N SER A 194 -11.83 -18.39 6.06
CA SER A 194 -12.61 -17.52 5.17
C SER A 194 -11.80 -16.32 4.68
N ASP A 195 -12.25 -15.69 3.60
CA ASP A 195 -11.76 -14.37 3.18
C ASP A 195 -12.11 -13.25 4.19
N GLN A 196 -13.16 -13.44 4.99
CA GLN A 196 -13.53 -12.51 6.06
C GLN A 196 -12.49 -12.46 7.17
N ASP A 197 -11.81 -13.56 7.49
CA ASP A 197 -10.74 -13.55 8.50
C ASP A 197 -9.57 -12.68 8.05
N LEU A 198 -9.20 -12.77 6.76
CA LEU A 198 -8.23 -11.88 6.14
C LEU A 198 -8.70 -10.42 6.15
N SER A 199 -9.98 -10.21 5.84
CA SER A 199 -10.60 -8.88 5.88
C SER A 199 -10.57 -8.27 7.27
N ASN A 200 -10.80 -9.05 8.32
CA ASN A 200 -10.73 -8.60 9.71
C ASN A 200 -9.32 -8.16 10.11
N ILE A 201 -8.29 -8.87 9.62
CA ILE A 201 -6.89 -8.47 9.82
C ILE A 201 -6.60 -7.14 9.11
N ALA A 202 -7.01 -6.98 7.84
CA ALA A 202 -6.89 -5.71 7.13
C ALA A 202 -7.61 -4.57 7.85
N LEU A 203 -8.83 -4.82 8.31
CA LEU A 203 -9.63 -3.84 9.05
C LEU A 203 -8.91 -3.37 10.32
N MET A 204 -8.36 -4.30 11.11
CA MET A 204 -7.61 -3.93 12.32
C MET A 204 -6.36 -3.10 12.00
N ARG A 205 -5.70 -3.43 10.88
CA ARG A 205 -4.52 -2.69 10.43
C ARG A 205 -4.82 -1.21 10.13
N ILE A 206 -6.02 -0.88 9.65
CA ILE A 206 -6.46 0.51 9.46
C ILE A 206 -6.32 1.30 10.76
N PHE A 207 -6.73 0.71 11.89
CA PHE A 207 -6.65 1.36 13.20
C PHE A 207 -5.24 1.32 13.79
N GLU A 208 -4.51 0.21 13.62
CA GLU A 208 -3.11 0.08 14.07
C GLU A 208 -2.18 1.09 13.36
N MET A 209 -2.50 1.46 12.11
CA MET A 209 -1.77 2.48 11.33
C MET A 209 -2.20 3.92 11.65
N GLY A 210 -3.08 4.13 12.63
CA GLY A 210 -3.37 5.45 13.17
C GLY A 210 -4.68 6.08 12.69
N TYR A 211 -5.62 5.31 12.14
CA TYR A 211 -6.96 5.86 11.89
C TYR A 211 -7.65 6.23 13.21
N ASP A 212 -7.90 7.53 13.41
CA ASP A 212 -8.72 8.07 14.50
C ASP A 212 -10.01 8.70 13.94
N ALA A 213 -11.17 8.23 14.37
CA ALA A 213 -12.46 8.78 13.94
C ALA A 213 -12.68 10.24 14.38
N LYS A 214 -12.04 10.71 15.46
CA LYS A 214 -12.10 12.12 15.87
C LYS A 214 -11.40 13.03 14.88
N LEU A 215 -10.34 12.54 14.23
CA LEU A 215 -9.55 13.29 13.26
C LEU A 215 -10.05 13.08 11.83
N HIS A 216 -10.44 11.84 11.49
CA HIS A 216 -10.69 11.41 10.11
C HIS A 216 -12.16 11.11 9.82
N GLY A 217 -12.99 10.91 10.85
CA GLY A 217 -14.34 10.38 10.73
C GLY A 217 -15.25 11.28 9.91
N GLU A 218 -15.23 12.59 10.18
CA GLU A 218 -16.00 13.58 9.42
C GLU A 218 -15.67 13.52 7.92
N PHE A 219 -14.39 13.67 7.57
CA PHE A 219 -13.96 13.60 6.17
C PHE A 219 -14.43 12.32 5.47
N ASP A 220 -14.23 11.16 6.11
CA ASP A 220 -14.61 9.86 5.54
C ASP A 220 -16.12 9.67 5.37
N MET A 221 -16.93 10.29 6.23
CA MET A 221 -18.38 10.29 6.10
C MET A 221 -18.83 11.10 4.88
N TRP A 222 -18.23 12.28 4.68
CA TRP A 222 -18.68 13.26 3.70
C TRP A 222 -18.11 13.06 2.29
N VAL A 223 -16.91 12.47 2.14
CA VAL A 223 -16.23 12.37 0.83
C VAL A 223 -17.08 11.68 -0.26
N ASN A 224 -17.89 10.66 0.10
CA ASN A 224 -18.77 9.99 -0.86
C ASN A 224 -20.01 10.81 -1.26
N ARG A 225 -20.42 11.81 -0.47
CA ARG A 225 -21.59 12.64 -0.84
C ARG A 225 -21.24 13.68 -1.92
N TYR A 226 -19.98 14.07 -2.01
CA TYR A 226 -19.53 15.18 -2.87
C TYR A 226 -18.82 14.73 -4.16
N ASP A 227 -18.44 13.45 -4.29
CA ASP A 227 -17.63 12.94 -5.43
C ASP A 227 -18.33 11.89 -6.29
N ASN A 228 -19.67 11.91 -6.34
CA ASN A 228 -20.49 10.91 -7.07
C ASN A 228 -20.29 10.89 -8.60
N PHE A 229 -19.49 11.81 -9.18
CA PHE A 229 -19.27 11.89 -10.63
C PHE A 229 -17.82 11.66 -11.07
N ASN A 230 -16.82 11.70 -10.18
CA ASN A 230 -15.41 11.66 -10.58
C ASN A 230 -14.50 10.70 -9.79
N ASN A 231 -14.94 10.14 -8.65
CA ASN A 231 -14.18 9.19 -7.81
C ASN A 231 -12.70 9.58 -7.60
N SER A 232 -12.44 10.87 -7.53
CA SER A 232 -11.10 11.45 -7.50
C SER A 232 -10.54 11.57 -6.09
N ILE A 233 -11.40 11.56 -5.06
CA ILE A 233 -11.03 11.69 -3.66
C ILE A 233 -11.36 10.38 -2.92
N GLU A 234 -10.36 9.80 -2.26
CA GLU A 234 -10.49 8.59 -1.48
C GLU A 234 -10.64 8.89 0.02
N ARG A 235 -11.41 8.03 0.71
CA ARG A 235 -11.44 7.98 2.17
C ARG A 235 -10.05 7.72 2.73
N ILE A 236 -9.72 8.37 3.84
CA ILE A 236 -8.48 8.15 4.60
C ILE A 236 -8.41 6.70 5.06
N SER A 237 -9.51 6.12 5.55
CA SER A 237 -9.56 4.70 5.93
C SER A 237 -9.22 3.75 4.79
N LYS A 238 -9.53 4.10 3.52
CA LYS A 238 -9.16 3.29 2.36
C LYS A 238 -7.68 3.45 2.00
N ASN A 239 -7.15 4.66 2.14
CA ASN A 239 -5.74 4.98 1.90
C ASN A 239 -4.83 4.27 2.93
N ILE A 240 -5.25 4.22 4.20
CA ILE A 240 -4.51 3.53 5.25
C ILE A 240 -4.59 2.00 5.09
N ASN A 241 -5.69 1.48 4.55
CA ASN A 241 -5.93 0.04 4.44
C ASN A 241 -4.92 -0.71 3.58
N GLY A 242 -4.21 -0.03 2.66
CA GLY A 242 -3.05 -0.57 1.92
C GLY A 242 -3.07 -2.08 1.78
N LEU A 243 -4.05 -2.59 1.00
CA LEU A 243 -4.36 -4.01 0.74
C LEU A 243 -3.13 -4.88 0.39
N LEU A 244 -2.02 -4.21 0.06
CA LEU A 244 -0.78 -4.69 -0.50
C LEU A 244 0.29 -4.99 0.56
N THR A 245 -0.04 -4.81 1.84
CA THR A 245 0.83 -5.14 2.97
C THR A 245 0.56 -6.53 3.55
N MET A 246 -0.31 -7.30 2.91
CA MET A 246 -0.41 -8.74 3.11
C MET A 246 0.74 -9.38 2.37
N LYS A 247 1.56 -10.14 3.09
CA LYS A 247 2.61 -10.95 2.48
C LYS A 247 1.92 -11.84 1.43
N PHE A 248 2.49 -11.85 0.25
CA PHE A 248 2.15 -12.79 -0.79
C PHE A 248 3.46 -13.46 -1.21
#